data_AF-A0A1V5R6I0-F1
#
_entry.id   AF-A0A1V5R6I0-F1
#
_cell.length_a   1.000
_cell.length_b   1.000
_cell.length_c   1.000
_cell.angle_alpha   90.00
_cell.angle_beta   90.00
_cell.angle_gamma   90.00
#
_symmetry.space_group_name_H-M   'P 1'
#
loop_
_entity.id
_entity.type
_entity.pdbx_description
1 polymer ?
#
loop_
_entity_poly.entity_id
_entity_poly.type
_entity_poly.pdbx_seq_one_letter_code
_entity_poly.pdbx_strand_id
1 'polypeptide(L)'
;MNDTYGHEAGDRVLMQFSALLRQSVRQDDVVLRLGGEEFLIVLKNTDPAYLTLLAAKILDRVRSFDFDLGEGSTLRKTCSIGLVPFPLFPDKPDLLSFEQGIQVADLALYHAKHHGRDQAVALFAGPNGPAQDEDVQRLVTDLGAALDQGFLRMG
;
A
#
# COMPACT_ATOMS: atom_id res chain seq x y z
N MET A 1 -3.27 9.82 -16.50
CA MET A 1 -4.00 11.02 -16.05
C MET A 1 -3.38 12.28 -16.67
N ASN A 2 -2.08 12.48 -16.53
CA ASN A 2 -1.35 13.60 -17.14
C ASN A 2 -1.54 13.68 -18.67
N ASP A 3 -1.59 12.55 -19.36
CA ASP A 3 -1.72 12.54 -20.82
C ASP A 3 -3.13 12.91 -21.33
N THR A 4 -4.14 12.92 -20.44
CA THR A 4 -5.56 13.08 -20.82
C THR A 4 -6.16 14.41 -20.39
N TYR A 5 -5.72 14.97 -19.26
CA TYR A 5 -6.29 16.21 -18.68
C TYR A 5 -5.26 17.32 -18.45
N GLY A 6 -4.00 17.09 -18.84
CA GLY A 6 -2.90 18.02 -18.63
C GLY A 6 -2.30 17.95 -17.21
N HIS A 7 -1.10 18.51 -17.07
CA HIS A 7 -0.33 18.44 -15.83
C HIS A 7 -1.00 19.16 -14.66
N GLU A 8 -1.66 20.30 -14.88
CA GLU A 8 -2.34 21.05 -13.82
C GLU A 8 -3.49 20.28 -13.18
N ALA A 9 -4.29 19.57 -13.99
CA ALA A 9 -5.36 18.73 -13.49
C ALA A 9 -4.81 17.53 -12.69
N GLY A 10 -3.70 16.93 -13.16
CA GLY A 10 -3.00 15.88 -12.45
C GLY A 10 -2.50 16.32 -11.07
N ASP A 11 -1.86 17.51 -11.00
CA ASP A 11 -1.37 18.07 -9.74
C ASP A 11 -2.51 18.35 -8.76
N ARG A 12 -3.64 18.88 -9.24
CA ARG A 12 -4.85 19.07 -8.40
C ARG A 12 -5.37 17.78 -7.81
N VAL A 13 -5.45 16.72 -8.61
CA VAL A 13 -5.88 15.39 -8.14
C VAL A 13 -4.92 14.88 -7.07
N LEU A 14 -3.61 15.02 -7.28
CA LEU A 14 -2.60 14.55 -6.33
C LEU A 14 -2.61 15.33 -5.01
N MET A 15 -2.83 16.64 -5.05
CA MET A 15 -3.01 17.46 -3.85
C MET A 15 -4.24 17.04 -3.05
N GLN A 16 -5.38 16.86 -3.73
CA GLN A 16 -6.62 16.40 -3.10
C GLN A 16 -6.48 14.97 -2.54
N PHE A 17 -5.82 14.08 -3.27
CA PHE A 17 -5.55 12.71 -2.84
C PHE A 17 -4.68 12.69 -1.57
N SER A 18 -3.60 13.48 -1.55
CA SER A 18 -2.74 13.65 -0.37
C SER A 18 -3.55 14.13 0.86
N ALA A 19 -4.42 15.12 0.67
CA ALA A 19 -5.29 15.61 1.74
C ALA A 19 -6.27 14.53 2.23
N LEU A 20 -6.85 13.76 1.31
CA LEU A 20 -7.75 12.65 1.64
C LEU A 20 -7.04 11.56 2.45
N LEU A 21 -5.81 11.19 2.08
CA LEU A 21 -5.00 10.24 2.82
C LEU A 21 -4.67 10.77 4.23
N ARG A 22 -4.24 12.03 4.34
CA ARG A 22 -3.93 12.68 5.62
C ARG A 22 -5.12 12.72 6.57
N GLN A 23 -6.33 12.94 6.05
CA GLN A 23 -7.57 12.89 6.83
C GLN A 23 -8.01 11.47 7.22
N SER A 24 -7.44 10.45 6.57
CA SER A 24 -7.81 9.06 6.81
C SER A 24 -7.02 8.42 7.95
N VAL A 25 -5.83 8.96 8.27
CA VAL A 25 -4.86 8.49 9.27
C VAL A 25 -4.83 9.35 10.53
N ARG A 26 -4.11 8.92 11.58
CA ARG A 26 -3.91 9.69 12.81
C ARG A 26 -2.83 10.75 12.62
N GLN A 27 -2.76 11.71 13.55
CA GLN A 27 -1.78 12.80 13.49
C GLN A 27 -0.32 12.30 13.55
N ASP A 28 -0.06 11.22 14.29
CA ASP A 28 1.29 10.67 14.48
C ASP A 28 1.74 9.74 13.34
N ASP A 29 0.82 9.34 12.46
CA ASP A 29 1.08 8.53 11.28
C ASP A 29 1.74 9.38 10.18
N VAL A 30 2.53 8.73 9.33
CA VAL A 30 3.28 9.41 8.27
C VAL A 30 2.66 9.10 6.93
N VAL A 31 2.40 10.13 6.13
CA VAL A 31 2.01 9.99 4.71
C VAL A 31 3.08 10.67 3.87
N LEU A 32 3.67 9.92 2.95
CA LEU A 32 4.74 10.34 2.04
C LEU A 32 4.28 10.12 0.60
N ARG A 33 4.72 11.00 -0.31
CA ARG A 33 4.63 10.78 -1.75
C ARG A 33 6.01 10.34 -2.22
N LEU A 34 6.12 9.11 -2.73
CA LEU A 34 7.40 8.55 -3.20
C LEU A 34 7.80 9.13 -4.57
N GLY A 35 6.80 9.39 -5.41
CA GLY A 35 6.98 9.95 -6.75
C GLY A 35 5.77 9.65 -7.62
N GLY A 36 5.55 10.42 -8.70
CA GLY A 36 4.42 10.19 -9.60
C GLY A 36 3.08 10.14 -8.86
N GLU A 37 2.37 9.02 -8.97
CA GLU A 37 1.07 8.73 -8.34
C GLU A 37 1.21 7.78 -7.12
N GLU A 38 2.42 7.59 -6.59
CA GLU A 38 2.72 6.61 -5.53
C GLU A 38 2.87 7.27 -4.16
N PHE A 39 2.18 6.69 -3.17
CA PHE A 39 2.12 7.16 -1.80
C PHE A 39 2.43 6.03 -0.83
N LEU A 40 3.16 6.35 0.23
CA LEU A 40 3.48 5.46 1.34
C LEU A 40 2.81 5.99 2.61
N ILE A 41 2.14 5.09 3.34
CA ILE A 41 1.59 5.38 4.66
C ILE A 41 2.31 4.50 5.68
N VAL A 42 2.89 5.13 6.72
CA VAL A 42 3.52 4.43 7.84
C VAL A 42 2.67 4.66 9.08
N LEU A 43 2.06 3.59 9.57
CA LEU A 43 1.25 3.59 10.78
C LEU A 43 2.10 3.24 11.99
N LYS A 44 2.09 4.07 13.03
CA LYS A 44 2.87 3.82 14.25
C LYS A 44 2.03 3.10 15.28
N ASN A 45 2.65 2.20 16.05
CA ASN A 45 2.03 1.51 17.19
C ASN A 45 0.62 0.98 16.87
N THR A 46 0.51 0.31 15.73
CA THR A 46 -0.78 -0.09 15.15
C THR A 46 -0.90 -1.61 15.17
N ASP A 47 -2.05 -2.09 15.65
CA ASP A 47 -2.42 -3.50 15.58
C ASP A 47 -2.54 -3.93 14.10
N PRO A 48 -1.89 -5.02 13.66
CA PRO A 48 -2.05 -5.54 12.32
C PRO A 48 -3.51 -5.74 11.87
N ALA A 49 -4.43 -6.03 12.80
CA ALA A 49 -5.86 -6.14 12.50
C ALA A 49 -6.49 -4.81 12.01
N TYR A 50 -5.88 -3.67 12.32
CA TYR A 50 -6.35 -2.35 11.88
C TYR A 50 -5.93 -2.02 10.44
N LEU A 51 -4.90 -2.68 9.89
CA LEU A 51 -4.39 -2.41 8.54
C LEU A 51 -5.48 -2.55 7.48
N THR A 52 -6.19 -3.68 7.49
CA THR A 52 -7.25 -3.98 6.52
C THR A 52 -8.45 -3.05 6.69
N LEU A 53 -8.81 -2.70 7.93
CA LEU A 53 -9.89 -1.74 8.20
C LEU A 53 -9.56 -0.34 7.64
N LEU A 54 -8.34 0.14 7.89
CA LEU A 54 -7.90 1.44 7.37
C LEU A 54 -7.87 1.45 5.84
N ALA A 55 -7.37 0.37 5.22
CA ALA A 55 -7.31 0.27 3.78
C ALA A 55 -8.70 0.28 3.14
N ALA A 56 -9.66 -0.47 3.70
CA ALA A 56 -11.06 -0.44 3.26
C ALA A 56 -11.65 0.98 3.36
N LYS A 57 -11.41 1.67 4.49
CA LYS A 57 -11.81 3.08 4.67
C LYS A 57 -11.19 3.99 3.61
N ILE A 58 -9.92 3.82 3.27
CA ILE A 58 -9.25 4.63 2.25
C ILE A 58 -9.85 4.35 0.87
N LEU A 59 -10.02 3.08 0.50
CA LEU A 59 -10.62 2.69 -0.78
C LEU A 59 -12.01 3.31 -0.96
N ASP A 60 -12.88 3.19 0.05
CA ASP A 60 -14.23 3.73 -0.02
C ASP A 60 -14.25 5.26 -0.09
N ARG A 61 -13.37 5.92 0.67
CA ARG A 61 -13.22 7.38 0.60
C ARG A 61 -12.74 7.82 -0.78
N VAL A 62 -11.75 7.16 -1.36
CA VAL A 62 -11.22 7.52 -2.69
C VAL A 62 -12.27 7.26 -3.77
N ARG A 63 -12.95 6.11 -3.73
CA ARG A 63 -13.98 5.71 -4.70
C ARG A 63 -15.17 6.68 -4.71
N SER A 64 -15.53 7.20 -3.54
CA SER A 64 -16.65 8.15 -3.37
C SER A 64 -16.26 9.62 -3.55
N PHE A 65 -14.96 9.93 -3.68
CA PHE A 65 -14.48 11.31 -3.79
C PHE A 65 -14.52 11.79 -5.24
N ASP A 66 -15.20 12.92 -5.44
CA ASP A 66 -15.21 13.63 -6.72
C ASP A 66 -14.02 14.61 -6.74
N PHE A 67 -12.94 14.23 -7.43
CA PHE A 67 -11.75 15.07 -7.53
C PHE A 67 -12.01 16.25 -8.46
N ASP A 68 -11.81 17.47 -7.96
CA ASP A 68 -11.93 18.69 -8.77
C ASP A 68 -10.76 18.82 -9.75
N LEU A 69 -11.08 18.91 -11.04
CA LEU A 69 -10.10 19.17 -12.11
C LEU A 69 -9.96 20.66 -12.43
N GLY A 70 -10.81 21.52 -11.86
CA GLY A 70 -10.97 22.91 -12.25
C GLY A 70 -12.11 23.12 -13.25
N GLU A 71 -12.51 24.39 -13.41
CA GLU A 71 -13.54 24.81 -14.37
C GLU A 71 -14.88 24.06 -14.22
N GLY A 72 -15.20 23.64 -12.99
CA GLY A 72 -16.43 22.90 -12.68
C GLY A 72 -16.42 21.43 -13.10
N SER A 73 -15.29 20.91 -13.59
CA SER A 73 -15.13 19.51 -13.98
C SER A 73 -14.65 18.66 -12.80
N THR A 74 -15.22 17.46 -12.64
CA THR A 74 -14.81 16.50 -11.62
C THR A 74 -14.49 15.13 -12.21
N LEU A 75 -13.71 14.34 -11.48
CA LEU A 75 -13.29 13.00 -11.88
C LEU A 75 -13.30 12.06 -10.68
N ARG A 76 -13.91 10.89 -10.84
CA ARG A 76 -13.79 9.80 -9.86
C ARG A 76 -12.57 8.96 -10.14
N LYS A 77 -11.91 8.55 -9.06
CA LYS A 77 -10.75 7.66 -9.10
C LYS A 77 -10.90 6.54 -8.07
N THR A 78 -10.13 5.49 -8.31
CA THR A 78 -9.91 4.40 -7.37
C THR A 78 -8.43 4.35 -7.04
N CYS A 79 -8.06 3.68 -5.96
CA CYS A 79 -6.66 3.37 -5.66
C CYS A 79 -6.49 1.86 -5.44
N SER A 80 -5.25 1.39 -5.38
CA SER A 80 -4.94 0.03 -4.96
C SER A 80 -3.91 0.14 -3.85
N ILE A 81 -3.99 -0.75 -2.86
CA ILE A 81 -3.21 -0.64 -1.64
C ILE A 81 -2.52 -1.98 -1.37
N GLY A 82 -1.20 -1.94 -1.16
CA GLY A 82 -0.44 -3.05 -0.58
C GLY A 82 -0.23 -2.79 0.91
N LEU A 83 -0.46 -3.81 1.74
CA LEU A 83 -0.34 -3.71 3.19
C LEU A 83 0.63 -4.78 3.71
N VAL A 84 1.44 -4.38 4.67
CA VAL A 84 2.33 -5.28 5.40
C VAL A 84 2.45 -4.79 6.85
N PRO A 85 2.34 -5.66 7.86
CA PRO A 85 2.76 -5.31 9.21
C PRO A 85 4.29 -5.22 9.28
N PHE A 86 4.79 -4.28 10.07
CA PHE A 86 6.22 -4.15 10.31
C PHE A 86 6.49 -4.04 11.83
N PRO A 87 7.31 -4.92 12.43
CA PRO A 87 8.02 -6.04 11.79
C PRO A 87 7.07 -7.14 11.27
N LEU A 88 7.41 -7.74 10.13
CA LEU A 88 6.59 -8.78 9.49
C LEU A 88 6.57 -10.08 10.29
N PHE A 89 7.72 -10.44 10.86
CA PHE A 89 7.90 -11.61 11.73
C PHE A 89 8.14 -11.12 13.16
N PRO A 90 7.11 -11.12 14.04
CA PRO A 90 7.24 -10.60 15.40
C PRO A 90 8.34 -11.27 16.23
N ASP A 91 8.57 -12.57 16.01
CA ASP A 91 9.61 -13.35 16.71
C ASP A 91 11.03 -13.08 16.19
N LYS A 92 11.16 -12.39 15.04
CA LYS A 92 12.43 -12.03 14.40
C LYS A 92 12.35 -10.60 13.83
N PRO A 93 12.26 -9.57 14.68
CA PRO A 93 11.98 -8.19 14.24
C PRO A 93 13.06 -7.62 13.31
N ASP A 94 14.30 -8.08 13.45
CA ASP A 94 15.45 -7.62 12.65
C ASP A 94 15.67 -8.44 11.36
N LEU A 95 14.79 -9.41 11.07
CA LEU A 95 14.93 -10.28 9.90
C LEU A 95 14.79 -9.53 8.59
N LEU A 96 13.93 -8.51 8.55
CA LEU A 96 13.74 -7.66 7.39
C LEU A 96 14.09 -6.22 7.73
N SER A 97 14.86 -5.59 6.85
CA SER A 97 15.03 -4.14 6.89
C SER A 97 13.72 -3.42 6.59
N PHE A 98 13.65 -2.13 6.93
CA PHE A 98 12.49 -1.30 6.58
C PHE A 98 12.27 -1.22 5.06
N GLU A 99 13.36 -1.16 4.28
CA GLU A 99 13.30 -1.17 2.82
C GLU A 99 12.73 -2.48 2.27
N GLN A 100 13.13 -3.62 2.83
CA GLN A 100 12.57 -4.93 2.49
C GLN A 100 11.09 -5.02 2.88
N GLY A 101 10.68 -4.41 3.99
CA GLY A 101 9.27 -4.26 4.33
C GLY A 101 8.47 -3.52 3.25
N ILE A 102 9.01 -2.42 2.73
CA ILE A 102 8.40 -1.68 1.61
C ILE A 102 8.30 -2.56 0.35
N GLN A 103 9.35 -3.33 0.03
CA GLN A 103 9.31 -4.26 -1.12
C GLN A 103 8.19 -5.29 -0.99
N VAL A 104 7.93 -5.83 0.22
CA VAL A 104 6.81 -6.73 0.45
C VAL A 104 5.46 -6.01 0.27
N ALA A 105 5.33 -4.77 0.75
CA ALA A 105 4.13 -3.97 0.49
C ALA A 105 3.92 -3.72 -1.00
N ASP A 106 4.99 -3.48 -1.76
CA ASP A 106 4.94 -3.31 -3.21
C ASP A 106 4.54 -4.59 -3.95
N LEU A 107 4.99 -5.78 -3.50
CA LEU A 107 4.49 -7.06 -4.00
C LEU A 107 2.97 -7.19 -3.80
N ALA A 108 2.47 -6.81 -2.62
CA ALA A 108 1.04 -6.80 -2.33
C ALA A 108 0.28 -5.81 -3.24
N LEU A 109 0.82 -4.60 -3.42
CA LEU A 109 0.25 -3.58 -4.29
C LEU A 109 0.24 -4.03 -5.76
N TYR A 110 1.32 -4.65 -6.22
CA TYR A 110 1.42 -5.22 -7.56
C TYR A 110 0.33 -6.28 -7.76
N HIS A 111 0.17 -7.19 -6.80
CA HIS A 111 -0.90 -8.18 -6.83
C HIS A 111 -2.28 -7.52 -6.95
N ALA A 112 -2.58 -6.50 -6.13
CA ALA A 112 -3.83 -5.74 -6.20
C ALA A 112 -4.05 -5.09 -7.57
N LYS A 113 -3.01 -4.50 -8.17
CA LYS A 113 -3.07 -3.86 -9.50
C LYS A 113 -3.36 -4.86 -10.62
N HIS A 114 -2.85 -6.09 -10.50
CA HIS A 114 -2.99 -7.14 -11.52
C HIS A 114 -4.23 -8.03 -11.35
N HIS A 115 -4.90 -7.98 -10.19
CA HIS A 115 -6.09 -8.79 -9.89
C HIS A 115 -7.40 -7.98 -9.82
N GLY A 116 -7.47 -6.87 -10.57
CA GLY A 116 -8.71 -6.10 -10.74
C GLY A 116 -8.63 -4.64 -10.29
N ARG A 117 -7.53 -4.20 -9.66
CA ARG A 117 -7.39 -2.87 -9.06
C ARG A 117 -8.49 -2.62 -8.00
N ASP A 118 -8.64 -1.37 -7.56
CA ASP A 118 -9.66 -0.93 -6.59
C ASP A 118 -9.82 -1.84 -5.35
N GLN A 119 -8.69 -2.36 -4.86
CA GLN A 119 -8.65 -3.33 -3.77
C GLN A 119 -7.38 -3.15 -2.93
N ALA A 120 -7.42 -3.74 -1.75
CA ALA A 120 -6.27 -3.85 -0.87
C ALA A 120 -5.86 -5.31 -0.75
N VAL A 121 -4.56 -5.56 -0.73
CA VAL A 121 -3.99 -6.89 -0.46
C VAL A 121 -3.06 -6.74 0.73
N ALA A 122 -3.24 -7.59 1.74
CA ALA A 122 -2.36 -7.66 2.90
C ALA A 122 -1.50 -8.92 2.84
N LEU A 123 -0.20 -8.75 3.08
CA LEU A 123 0.73 -9.86 3.26
C LEU A 123 1.14 -9.94 4.73
N PHE A 124 1.04 -11.14 5.28
CA PHE A 124 1.42 -11.46 6.65
C PHE A 124 2.48 -12.56 6.63
N ALA A 125 3.22 -12.71 7.73
CA ALA A 125 4.07 -13.88 7.94
C ALA A 125 3.26 -15.17 7.77
N GLY A 126 3.78 -16.04 6.91
CA GLY A 126 3.28 -17.39 6.73
C GLY A 126 3.82 -18.35 7.81
N PRO A 127 3.39 -19.62 7.78
CA PRO A 127 3.78 -20.62 8.78
C PRO A 127 5.27 -21.00 8.71
N ASN A 128 5.93 -20.80 7.57
CA ASN A 128 7.34 -21.11 7.38
C ASN A 128 8.10 -19.79 7.30
N GLY A 129 8.80 -19.36 8.35
CA GLY A 129 9.67 -18.19 8.24
C GLY A 129 10.90 -18.49 7.38
N PRO A 130 11.51 -17.48 6.71
CA PRO A 130 12.77 -17.68 6.01
C PRO A 130 13.86 -18.13 7.00
N ALA A 131 14.72 -19.05 6.57
CA ALA A 131 15.77 -19.65 7.39
C ALA A 131 17.16 -19.12 7.04
N GLN A 132 17.36 -18.70 5.79
CA GLN A 132 18.64 -18.20 5.26
C GLN A 132 18.42 -16.90 4.45
N ASP A 133 19.51 -16.18 4.15
CA ASP A 133 19.44 -14.90 3.43
C ASP A 133 18.84 -15.05 2.02
N GLU A 134 19.07 -16.18 1.35
CA GLU A 134 18.46 -16.49 0.06
C GLU A 134 16.92 -16.58 0.14
N ASP A 135 16.39 -17.09 1.26
CA ASP A 135 14.95 -17.16 1.50
C ASP A 135 14.37 -15.76 1.68
N VAL A 136 15.09 -14.88 2.39
CA VAL A 136 14.71 -13.47 2.56
C VAL A 136 14.68 -12.77 1.20
N GLN A 137 15.70 -12.97 0.37
CA GLN A 137 15.73 -12.37 -0.96
C GLN A 137 14.57 -12.85 -1.83
N ARG A 138 14.23 -14.15 -1.75
CA ARG A 138 13.08 -14.71 -2.48
C ARG A 138 11.75 -14.15 -1.97
N LEU A 139 11.60 -14.04 -0.65
CA LEU A 139 10.42 -13.48 0.01
C LEU A 139 10.09 -12.07 -0.51
N VAL A 140 11.10 -11.21 -0.70
CA VAL A 140 10.90 -9.80 -1.08
C VAL A 140 10.85 -9.56 -2.59
N THR A 141 11.17 -10.55 -3.43
CA THR A 141 11.24 -10.40 -4.90
C THR A 141 10.22 -11.21 -5.67
N ASP A 142 9.75 -12.35 -5.14
CA ASP A 142 8.82 -13.25 -5.83
C ASP A 142 7.67 -13.65 -4.91
N LEU A 143 6.53 -12.97 -5.10
CA LEU A 143 5.32 -13.24 -4.32
C LEU A 143 4.83 -14.67 -4.50
N GLY A 144 4.89 -15.23 -5.71
CA GLY A 144 4.40 -16.59 -5.97
C GLY A 144 5.23 -17.61 -5.20
N ALA A 145 6.56 -17.53 -5.33
CA ALA A 145 7.46 -18.41 -4.60
C ALA A 145 7.36 -18.21 -3.07
N ALA A 146 7.16 -16.98 -2.60
CA ALA A 146 6.98 -16.69 -1.18
C ALA A 146 5.70 -17.31 -0.59
N LEU A 147 4.61 -17.33 -1.35
CA LEU A 147 3.36 -17.99 -0.96
C LEU A 147 3.51 -19.51 -1.00
N ASP A 148 4.08 -20.05 -2.07
CA ASP A 148 4.28 -21.50 -2.27
C ASP A 148 5.17 -22.11 -1.18
N GLN A 149 6.20 -21.38 -0.74
CA GLN A 149 7.10 -21.82 0.34
C GLN A 149 6.51 -21.57 1.73
N GLY A 150 5.37 -20.89 1.82
CA GLY A 150 4.71 -20.55 3.08
C GLY A 150 5.43 -19.46 3.87
N PHE A 151 6.27 -18.65 3.21
CA PHE A 151 6.94 -17.49 3.78
C PHE A 151 5.97 -16.36 4.07
N LEU A 152 5.03 -16.17 3.15
CA LEU A 152 3.97 -15.19 3.26
C LEU A 152 2.61 -15.89 3.18
N ARG A 153 1.60 -15.20 3.67
CA ARG A 153 0.20 -15.52 3.41
C ARG A 153 -0.57 -14.24 3.11
N MET A 154 -1.58 -14.35 2.27
CA MET A 154 -2.54 -13.27 2.06
C MET A 154 -3.56 -13.24 3.20
N GLY A 155 -4.13 -12.07 3.45
CA GLY A 155 -5.29 -11.91 4.34
C GLY A 155 -6.23 -10.82 3.86
#